data_AF-A0A8T8BXX3-F1
#
_entry.id   AF-A0A8T8BXX3-F1
#
_cell.length_a   1.000
_cell.length_b   1.000
_cell.length_c   1.000
_cell.angle_alpha   90.00
_cell.angle_beta   90.00
_cell.angle_gamma   90.00
#
_symmetry.space_group_name_H-M   'P 1'
#
loop_
_entity.id
_entity.type
_entity.pdbx_description
1 polymer ?
#
loop_
_entity_poly.entity_id
_entity_poly.type
_entity_poly.pdbx_seq_one_letter_code
_entity_poly.pdbx_strand_id
1 'polypeptide(L)'
;MFKSTENVLSEEAIQELEAQIPAKASLATRMAYEKAKSSGQTVLLSKGGFIVAECADGTEKVVCTVAPRRKVTVGSFRIGAGAATNART
;
A
#
# COMPACT_ATOMS: atom_id res chain seq x y z
N MET A 1 -8.77 -7.74 43.53
CA MET A 1 -9.05 -6.68 42.55
C MET A 1 -7.72 -6.04 42.20
N PHE A 2 -7.07 -6.48 41.11
CA PHE A 2 -5.81 -5.91 40.68
C PHE A 2 -6.12 -4.54 40.07
N LYS A 3 -5.83 -3.46 40.79
CA LYS A 3 -5.75 -2.13 40.17
C LYS A 3 -4.59 -2.24 39.18
N SER A 4 -4.86 -2.16 37.87
CA SER A 4 -3.83 -1.76 36.92
C SER A 4 -3.37 -0.39 37.39
N THR A 5 -2.19 -0.34 38.00
CA THR A 5 -1.43 0.89 38.05
C THR A 5 -1.19 1.22 36.58
N GLU A 6 -1.90 2.22 36.08
CA GLU A 6 -1.63 2.83 34.78
C GLU A 6 -0.12 3.11 34.75
N ASN A 7 0.64 2.26 34.05
CA ASN A 7 2.05 2.49 33.80
C ASN A 7 2.09 3.61 32.78
N VAL A 8 1.89 4.83 33.26
CA VAL A 8 1.99 6.04 32.44
C VAL A 8 3.45 6.15 32.04
N LEU A 9 3.72 5.79 30.78
CA LEU A 9 5.04 5.93 30.17
C LEU A 9 5.36 7.42 30.04
N SER A 10 6.65 7.76 30.09
CA SER A 10 7.08 9.11 29.70
C SER A 10 6.81 9.33 28.21
N GLU A 11 6.62 10.59 27.81
CA GLU A 11 6.45 10.97 26.41
C GLU A 11 7.62 10.48 25.55
N GLU A 12 8.85 10.59 26.07
CA GLU A 12 10.06 10.10 25.42
C GLU A 12 10.00 8.59 25.15
N ALA A 13 9.55 7.80 26.14
CA ALA A 13 9.40 6.36 25.99
C ALA A 13 8.30 5.99 24.97
N ILE A 14 7.22 6.77 24.90
CA ILE A 14 6.17 6.60 23.89
C ILE A 14 6.75 6.85 22.49
N GLN A 15 7.46 7.97 22.31
CA GLN A 15 8.05 8.33 21.03
C GLN A 15 9.06 7.29 20.52
N GLU A 16 9.89 6.73 21.42
CA GLU A 16 10.82 5.65 21.09
C GLU A 16 10.11 4.36 20.64
N LEU A 17 8.97 4.02 21.25
CA LEU A 17 8.18 2.85 20.85
C LEU A 17 7.46 3.09 19.52
N GLU A 18 6.92 4.29 19.32
CA GLU A 18 6.27 4.68 18.06
C GLU A 18 7.24 4.67 16.88
N ALA A 19 8.48 5.11 17.10
CA ALA A 19 9.53 5.07 16.09
C ALA A 19 9.80 3.65 15.56
N GLN A 20 9.48 2.60 16.34
CA GLN A 20 9.64 1.21 15.92
C GLN A 20 8.45 0.67 15.11
N ILE A 21 7.28 1.32 15.16
CA ILE A 21 6.05 0.84 14.50
C ILE A 21 6.24 0.68 12.99
N PRO A 22 6.82 1.64 12.23
CA PRO A 22 6.97 1.49 10.78
C PRO A 22 7.83 0.27 10.41
N ALA A 23 8.93 0.06 11.13
CA ALA A 23 9.84 -1.06 10.88
C ALA A 23 9.16 -2.40 11.17
N LYS A 24 8.46 -2.52 12.31
CA LYS A 24 7.72 -3.74 12.67
C LYS A 24 6.57 -4.02 11.71
N ALA A 25 5.84 -2.99 11.29
CA ALA A 25 4.75 -3.11 10.32
C ALA A 25 5.26 -3.61 8.96
N SER A 26 6.36 -3.03 8.46
CA SER A 26 7.00 -3.45 7.20
C SER A 26 7.47 -4.90 7.25
N LEU A 27 8.08 -5.32 8.37
CA LEU A 27 8.51 -6.69 8.55
C LEU A 27 7.32 -7.66 8.61
N ALA A 28 6.26 -7.30 9.35
CA ALA A 28 5.07 -8.12 9.48
C ALA A 28 4.34 -8.32 8.13
N THR A 29 4.21 -7.26 7.33
CA THR A 29 3.57 -7.36 6.00
C THR A 29 4.39 -8.22 5.05
N ARG A 30 5.72 -8.11 5.05
CA ARG A 30 6.61 -8.98 4.26
C ARG A 30 6.49 -10.45 4.67
N MET A 31 6.51 -10.74 5.97
CA MET A 31 6.35 -12.10 6.47
C MET A 31 4.99 -12.70 6.08
N ALA A 32 3.92 -11.91 6.16
CA ALA A 32 2.59 -12.34 5.74
C ALA A 32 2.55 -12.66 4.23
N TYR A 33 3.17 -11.82 3.40
CA TYR A 33 3.32 -12.07 1.97
C TYR A 33 4.05 -13.40 1.68
N GLU A 34 5.24 -13.59 2.27
CA GLU A 34 6.05 -14.79 2.09
C GLU A 34 5.30 -16.05 2.55
N LYS A 35 4.61 -15.97 3.68
CA LYS A 35 3.78 -17.06 4.22
C LYS A 35 2.62 -17.40 3.30
N ALA A 36 1.91 -16.40 2.77
CA ALA A 36 0.81 -16.64 1.84
C ALA A 36 1.29 -17.38 0.59
N LYS A 37 2.41 -16.91 0.01
CA LYS A 37 3.05 -17.53 -1.17
C LYS A 37 3.49 -18.96 -0.89
N SER A 38 4.17 -19.23 0.22
CA SER A 38 4.61 -20.58 0.58
C SER A 38 3.45 -21.54 0.88
N SER A 39 2.30 -21.00 1.29
CA SER A 39 1.08 -21.76 1.57
C SER A 39 0.23 -22.03 0.30
N GLY A 40 0.70 -21.65 -0.89
CA GLY A 40 -0.06 -21.86 -2.12
C GLY A 40 -1.16 -20.82 -2.35
N GLN A 41 -1.19 -19.72 -1.60
CA GLN A 41 -2.23 -18.70 -1.72
C GLN A 41 -1.89 -17.65 -2.77
N THR A 42 -2.93 -17.08 -3.37
CA THR A 42 -2.82 -15.90 -4.26
C THR A 42 -2.80 -14.63 -3.43
N VAL A 43 -1.90 -13.71 -3.74
CA VAL A 43 -1.79 -12.41 -3.08
C VAL A 43 -2.17 -11.29 -4.05
N LEU A 44 -2.88 -10.28 -3.58
CA LEU A 44 -3.17 -9.07 -4.35
C LEU A 44 -2.11 -8.00 -4.06
N LEU A 45 -1.50 -7.48 -5.12
CA LEU A 45 -0.47 -6.44 -5.08
C LEU A 45 -0.91 -5.22 -5.86
N SER A 46 -0.48 -4.04 -5.41
CA SER A 46 -0.57 -2.80 -6.18
C SER A 46 0.77 -2.54 -6.87
N LYS A 47 0.83 -2.68 -8.20
CA LYS A 47 2.06 -2.60 -8.99
C LYS A 47 1.79 -1.80 -10.27
N GLY A 48 2.59 -0.76 -10.53
CA GLY A 48 2.52 0.00 -11.78
C GLY A 48 1.16 0.65 -12.07
N GLY A 49 0.37 0.99 -11.05
CA GLY A 49 -0.98 1.53 -11.24
C GLY A 49 -2.07 0.48 -11.49
N PHE A 50 -1.77 -0.80 -11.30
CA PHE A 50 -2.72 -1.91 -11.40
C PHE A 50 -2.78 -2.72 -10.10
N ILE A 51 -3.94 -3.31 -9.85
CA ILE A 51 -4.10 -4.39 -8.88
C ILE A 51 -3.79 -5.69 -9.63
N VAL A 52 -2.79 -6.40 -9.16
CA VAL A 52 -2.28 -7.65 -9.75
C VAL A 52 -2.52 -8.77 -8.76
N ALA A 53 -3.13 -9.85 -9.22
CA ALA A 53 -3.18 -11.11 -8.50
C ALA A 53 -1.90 -11.90 -8.83
N GLU A 54 -1.08 -12.13 -7.82
CA GLU A 54 0.10 -12.97 -7.93
C GLU A 54 -0.22 -14.35 -7.34
N CYS A 55 -0.32 -15.35 -8.20
CA CYS A 55 -0.59 -16.73 -7.83
C CYS A 55 0.65 -17.38 -7.20
N ALA A 56 0.47 -18.48 -6.48
CA ALA A 56 1.56 -19.15 -5.79
C ALA A 56 2.64 -19.72 -6.72
N ASP A 57 2.27 -20.05 -7.96
CA ASP A 57 3.16 -20.49 -9.05
C ASP A 57 4.03 -19.35 -9.62
N GLY A 58 3.84 -18.11 -9.16
CA GLY A 58 4.56 -16.93 -9.62
C GLY A 58 3.94 -16.28 -10.86
N THR A 59 2.79 -16.78 -11.34
CA THR A 59 2.07 -16.11 -12.42
C THR A 59 1.38 -14.85 -11.91
N GLU A 60 1.44 -13.78 -12.70
CA GLU A 60 0.78 -12.50 -12.42
C GLU A 60 -0.42 -12.32 -13.36
N LYS A 61 -1.56 -11.91 -12.81
CA LYS A 61 -2.75 -11.53 -13.57
C LYS A 61 -3.24 -10.14 -13.15
N VAL A 62 -3.33 -9.22 -14.09
CA VAL A 62 -3.93 -7.90 -13.85
C VAL A 62 -5.43 -8.09 -13.57
N VAL A 63 -5.88 -7.62 -12.41
CA VAL A 63 -7.29 -7.68 -11.99
C VAL A 63 -8.02 -6.41 -12.42
N CYS A 64 -7.45 -5.25 -12.09
CA CYS A 64 -8.02 -3.95 -12.45
C CYS A 64 -6.96 -2.84 -12.37
N THR A 65 -7.31 -1.65 -12.86
CA THR A 65 -6.53 -0.43 -12.63
C THR A 65 -6.75 0.06 -11.18
N VAL A 66 -5.70 0.60 -10.58
CA VAL A 66 -5.77 1.24 -9.27
C VAL A 66 -6.53 2.55 -9.42
N ALA A 67 -7.55 2.75 -8.59
CA ALA A 67 -8.22 4.04 -8.52
C ALA A 67 -7.22 5.13 -8.08
N PRO A 68 -7.21 6.31 -8.72
CA PRO A 68 -6.28 7.37 -8.33
C PRO A 68 -6.50 7.76 -6.86
N ARG A 69 -5.40 7.94 -6.10
CA ARG A 69 -5.44 8.32 -4.67
C ARG A 69 -6.25 9.58 -4.41
N ARG A 70 -6.29 10.49 -5.39
CA ARG A 70 -7.09 11.71 -5.35
C ARG A 70 -7.85 11.82 -6.66
N LYS A 71 -9.18 11.97 -6.57
CA LYS A 71 -10.04 12.21 -7.73
C LYS A 71 -9.79 13.63 -8.24
N VAL A 72 -8.74 13.80 -9.04
CA VAL A 72 -8.45 15.04 -9.75
C VAL A 72 -8.82 14.86 -11.22
N THR A 73 -9.51 15.85 -11.77
CA THR A 73 -9.73 15.91 -13.22
C THR A 73 -8.37 16.15 -13.87
N VAL A 74 -7.95 15.26 -14.77
CA VAL A 74 -6.74 15.50 -15.57
C VAL A 74 -6.89 16.81 -16.33
N GLY A 75 -5.91 17.69 -16.22
CA GLY A 75 -5.94 18.99 -16.89
C GLY A 75 -5.84 18.80 -18.40
N SER A 76 -6.80 19.32 -19.15
CA SER A 76 -6.71 19.41 -20.61
C SER A 76 -6.02 20.73 -20.98
N PHE A 77 -4.90 20.69 -21.69
CA PHE A 77 -4.32 21.88 -22.32
C PHE A 77 -4.64 21.87 -23.82
N ARG A 78 -4.96 23.04 -24.37
CA ARG A 78 -5.16 23.22 -25.81
C ARG A 78 -3.83 23.65 -26.43
N ILE A 79 -3.24 22.82 -27.29
CA ILE A 79 -2.14 23.27 -28.16
C ILE A 79 -2.77 23.85 -29.42
N GLY A 80 -2.83 25.18 -29.50
CA GLY A 80 -3.27 25.90 -30.71
C GLY A 80 -4.69 25.56 -31.19
N ALA A 81 -5.05 26.10 -32.36
CA ALA A 81 -6.38 25.95 -32.94
C ALA A 81 -6.64 24.50 -33.38
N GLY A 82 -7.19 23.70 -32.45
CA GLY A 82 -7.91 22.47 -32.77
C GLY A 82 -7.13 21.18 -32.52
N ALA A 83 -6.98 20.77 -31.26
CA ALA A 83 -7.26 19.42 -30.77
C ALA A 83 -6.89 19.32 -29.28
N ALA A 84 -7.83 18.88 -28.44
CA ALA A 84 -7.53 18.50 -27.06
C ALA A 84 -6.95 17.09 -27.08
N THR A 85 -5.64 16.96 -26.95
CA THR A 85 -4.99 15.65 -26.79
C THR A 85 -4.75 15.40 -25.31
N ASN A 86 -5.21 14.26 -24.80
CA ASN A 86 -4.87 13.83 -23.45
C ASN A 86 -3.38 13.48 -23.39
N ALA A 87 -2.68 14.01 -22.40
CA ALA A 87 -1.27 13.70 -22.16
C ALA A 87 -1.11 12.19 -21.93
N ARG A 88 -0.37 11.53 -22.81
CA ARG A 88 -0.07 10.10 -22.74
C ARG A 88 0.86 9.87 -21.54
N THR A 89 0.43 9.03 -20.61
CA THR A 89 1.26 8.49 -19.51
C THR A 89 2.00 7.25 -20.00
#